data_AF-A0ABF7RDA8-F1
#
_entry.id   AF-A0ABF7RDA8-F1
#
_cell.length_a   1.000
_cell.length_b   1.000
_cell.length_c   1.000
_cell.angle_alpha   90.00
_cell.angle_beta   90.00
_cell.angle_gamma   90.00
#
_symmetry.space_group_name_H-M   'P 1'
#
loop_
_entity.id
_entity.type
_entity.pdbx_description
1 polymer ?
#
loop_
_entity_poly.entity_id
_entity_poly.type
_entity_poly.pdbx_seq_one_letter_code
_entity_poly.pdbx_strand_id
1 'polypeptide(L)'
;MNPTVIQTLTVYAIPLLFAITVPAAARGYLARHYGDNTAFLTGRLSFNPLRHIDPIGTIAMPLLLYFVTGGAFVFGYSKPVPVDFGALRDPRWHGLRVALAGPESNFAMALGWGILGLTLAAAGVDERFLTGMAAAGIRVNLAMAALNLIPVPPLDGGRVLAALLPQRLAPVFARVEQYGFYIVMALILTGVLTQVWMRPVMALLAKVLMMVLSPLQAALSWFVS
;
A
#
# COMPACT_ATOMS: atom_id res chain seq x y z
N MET A 1 25.21 1.72 15.99
CA MET A 1 25.78 1.70 14.63
C MET A 1 24.65 2.00 13.67
N ASN A 2 24.72 3.09 12.91
CA ASN A 2 23.75 3.32 11.84
C ASN A 2 23.88 2.15 10.84
N PRO A 3 22.77 1.48 10.47
CA PRO A 3 22.83 0.47 9.43
C PRO A 3 23.43 1.10 8.17
N THR A 4 24.30 0.35 7.48
CA THR A 4 24.80 0.82 6.20
C THR A 4 23.63 0.99 5.24
N VAL A 5 23.71 1.93 4.30
CA VAL A 5 22.66 2.14 3.28
C VAL A 5 22.29 0.82 2.60
N ILE A 6 23.28 -0.04 2.37
CA ILE A 6 23.11 -1.39 1.82
C ILE A 6 22.20 -2.24 2.71
N GLN A 7 22.46 -2.32 4.02
CA GLN A 7 21.62 -3.09 4.95
C GLN A 7 20.16 -2.60 4.96
N THR A 8 19.95 -1.28 4.99
CA THR A 8 18.61 -0.70 4.92
C THR A 8 17.90 -1.08 3.62
N LEU A 9 18.59 -0.98 2.48
CA LEU A 9 18.02 -1.38 1.19
C LEU A 9 17.66 -2.86 1.17
N THR A 10 18.54 -3.76 1.65
CA THR A 10 18.27 -5.19 1.65
C THR A 10 17.10 -5.56 2.56
N VAL A 11 17.00 -4.96 3.74
CA VAL A 11 15.90 -5.17 4.69
C VAL A 11 14.54 -4.74 4.11
N TYR A 12 14.52 -3.66 3.33
CA TYR A 12 13.29 -3.12 2.73
C TYR A 12 12.94 -3.72 1.36
N ALA A 13 13.92 -4.32 0.66
CA ALA A 13 13.72 -4.82 -0.71
C ALA A 13 12.59 -5.84 -0.79
N ILE A 14 12.64 -6.91 0.01
CA ILE A 14 11.64 -7.98 -0.04
C ILE A 14 10.25 -7.44 0.34
N PRO A 15 10.06 -6.74 1.48
CA PRO A 15 8.73 -6.28 1.83
C PRO A 15 8.17 -5.24 0.86
N LEU A 16 9.01 -4.38 0.27
CA LEU A 16 8.57 -3.40 -0.74
C LEU A 16 8.12 -4.08 -2.03
N LEU A 17 8.84 -5.11 -2.49
CA LEU A 17 8.44 -5.87 -3.68
C LEU A 17 7.06 -6.51 -3.48
N PHE A 18 6.82 -7.15 -2.33
CA PHE A 18 5.51 -7.73 -2.00
C PHE A 18 4.41 -6.67 -1.84
N ALA A 19 4.71 -5.55 -1.19
CA ALA A 19 3.79 -4.43 -1.00
C ALA A 19 3.32 -3.78 -2.32
N ILE A 20 4.05 -3.99 -3.41
CA ILE A 20 3.66 -3.52 -4.75
C ILE A 20 2.95 -4.64 -5.53
N THR A 21 3.48 -5.87 -5.52
CA THR A 21 2.99 -6.95 -6.39
C THR A 21 1.69 -7.58 -5.92
N VAL A 22 1.56 -7.88 -4.63
CA VAL A 22 0.37 -8.57 -4.11
C VAL A 22 -0.89 -7.71 -4.26
N PRO A 23 -0.89 -6.41 -3.94
CA PRO A 23 -2.06 -5.55 -4.14
C PRO A 23 -2.40 -5.34 -5.61
N ALA A 24 -1.38 -5.31 -6.49
CA ALA A 24 -1.56 -5.30 -7.94
C ALA A 24 -2.27 -6.57 -8.43
N ALA A 25 -1.79 -7.74 -8.00
CA ALA A 25 -2.40 -9.03 -8.34
C ALA A 25 -3.84 -9.14 -7.79
N ALA A 26 -4.08 -8.72 -6.56
CA ALA A 26 -5.40 -8.73 -5.94
C ALA A 26 -6.41 -7.85 -6.70
N ARG A 27 -6.01 -6.63 -7.10
CA ARG A 27 -6.83 -5.75 -7.94
C ARG A 27 -7.18 -6.38 -9.28
N GLY A 28 -6.17 -6.89 -10.00
CA GLY A 28 -6.39 -7.54 -11.29
C GLY A 28 -7.27 -8.81 -11.18
N TYR A 29 -7.11 -9.57 -10.10
CA TYR A 29 -7.94 -10.75 -9.83
C TYR A 29 -9.40 -10.36 -9.58
N LEU A 30 -9.66 -9.37 -8.71
CA LEU A 30 -11.02 -8.91 -8.44
C LEU A 30 -11.65 -8.24 -9.67
N ALA A 31 -10.91 -7.43 -10.41
CA ALA A 31 -11.37 -6.82 -11.65
C ALA A 31 -11.87 -7.91 -12.62
N ARG A 32 -11.07 -8.96 -12.83
CA ARG A 32 -11.44 -10.13 -13.63
C ARG A 32 -12.67 -10.84 -13.10
N HIS A 33 -12.71 -11.09 -11.79
CA HIS A 33 -13.85 -11.73 -11.15
C HIS A 33 -15.17 -10.96 -11.39
N TYR A 34 -15.10 -9.63 -11.40
CA TYR A 34 -16.24 -8.75 -11.60
C TYR A 34 -16.53 -8.35 -13.06
N GLY A 35 -15.79 -8.89 -14.03
CA GLY A 35 -16.07 -8.78 -15.47
C GLY A 35 -15.00 -8.07 -16.31
N ASP A 36 -14.03 -7.41 -15.69
CA ASP A 36 -12.94 -6.72 -16.40
C ASP A 36 -11.75 -7.65 -16.67
N ASN A 37 -11.62 -8.10 -17.91
CA ASN A 37 -10.51 -8.96 -18.35
C ASN A 37 -9.27 -8.16 -18.79
N THR A 38 -9.24 -6.82 -18.70
CA THR A 38 -8.16 -5.98 -19.26
C THR A 38 -6.77 -6.36 -18.73
N ALA A 39 -6.62 -6.51 -17.41
CA ALA A 39 -5.35 -6.90 -16.80
C ALA A 39 -4.88 -8.30 -17.23
N PHE A 40 -5.82 -9.21 -17.45
CA PHE A 40 -5.54 -10.57 -17.90
C PHE A 40 -5.11 -10.60 -19.37
N LEU A 41 -5.88 -9.95 -20.25
CA LEU A 41 -5.60 -9.88 -21.69
C LEU A 41 -4.29 -9.14 -22.01
N THR A 42 -3.94 -8.13 -21.22
CA THR A 42 -2.68 -7.38 -21.38
C THR A 42 -1.47 -8.10 -20.75
N GLY A 43 -1.64 -9.29 -20.19
CA GLY A 43 -0.57 -10.06 -19.54
C GLY A 43 0.01 -9.39 -18.28
N ARG A 44 -0.71 -8.42 -17.70
CA ARG A 44 -0.32 -7.66 -16.51
C ARG A 44 -0.83 -8.28 -15.21
N LEU A 45 -1.64 -9.33 -15.27
CA LEU A 45 -1.94 -10.18 -14.12
C LEU A 45 -0.73 -11.08 -13.79
N SER A 46 0.27 -10.54 -13.09
CA SER A 46 1.50 -11.27 -12.77
C SER A 46 2.00 -10.96 -11.36
N PHE A 47 2.51 -11.99 -10.67
CA PHE A 47 3.24 -11.80 -9.42
C PHE A 47 4.69 -11.32 -9.63
N ASN A 48 5.13 -11.17 -10.89
CA ASN A 48 6.47 -10.69 -11.19
C ASN A 48 6.59 -9.17 -10.88
N PRO A 49 7.40 -8.75 -9.88
CA PRO A 49 7.58 -7.35 -9.54
C PRO A 49 8.18 -6.54 -10.68
N LEU A 50 9.03 -7.14 -11.51
CA LEU A 50 9.69 -6.44 -12.62
C LEU A 50 8.69 -5.92 -13.66
N ARG A 51 7.51 -6.53 -13.77
CA ARG A 51 6.44 -6.06 -14.68
C ARG A 51 5.71 -4.82 -14.17
N HIS A 52 5.90 -4.48 -12.90
CA HIS A 52 5.24 -3.38 -12.20
C HIS A 52 6.18 -2.21 -11.91
N ILE A 53 7.49 -2.36 -12.14
CA ILE A 53 8.45 -1.27 -11.95
C ILE A 53 8.34 -0.29 -13.11
N ASP A 54 8.17 0.99 -12.78
CA ASP A 54 8.34 2.11 -13.71
C ASP A 54 9.66 2.81 -13.34
N PRO A 55 10.70 2.83 -14.20
CA PRO A 55 11.98 3.45 -13.86
C PRO A 55 11.86 4.92 -13.44
N ILE A 56 10.90 5.66 -13.99
CA ILE A 56 10.68 7.06 -13.63
C ILE A 56 9.99 7.13 -12.26
N GLY A 57 8.88 6.41 -12.13
CA GLY A 57 8.07 6.44 -10.90
C GLY A 57 8.73 5.77 -9.70
N THR A 58 9.51 4.71 -9.91
CA THR A 58 10.07 3.85 -8.85
C THR A 58 11.50 4.23 -8.46
N ILE A 59 12.25 4.95 -9.31
CA ILE A 59 13.64 5.35 -9.05
C ILE A 59 13.80 6.86 -9.09
N ALA A 60 13.43 7.51 -10.20
CA ALA A 60 13.68 8.95 -10.38
C ALA A 60 12.86 9.82 -9.41
N MET A 61 11.56 9.52 -9.23
CA MET A 61 10.67 10.28 -8.34
C MET A 61 11.09 10.20 -6.85
N PRO A 62 11.36 9.01 -6.28
CA PRO A 62 11.89 8.88 -4.93
C PRO A 62 13.18 9.67 -4.70
N LEU A 63 14.13 9.61 -5.65
CA LEU A 63 15.40 10.33 -5.57
C LEU A 63 15.18 11.85 -5.61
N LEU A 64 14.37 12.33 -6.56
CA LEU A 64 14.06 13.74 -6.69
C LEU A 64 13.38 14.27 -5.41
N LEU A 65 12.39 13.56 -4.89
CA LEU A 65 11.72 13.95 -3.65
C LEU A 65 12.66 13.90 -2.45
N TYR A 66 13.56 12.93 -2.39
CA TYR A 66 14.59 12.87 -1.36
C TYR A 66 15.47 14.14 -1.39
N PHE A 67 15.96 14.56 -2.55
CA PHE A 67 16.81 15.75 -2.66
C PHE A 67 16.03 17.06 -2.43
N VAL A 68 14.79 17.17 -2.93
CA VAL A 68 13.97 18.38 -2.82
C VAL A 68 13.43 18.57 -1.39
N THR A 69 13.08 17.49 -0.70
CA THR A 69 12.48 17.55 0.64
C THR A 69 13.49 17.31 1.77
N GLY A 70 14.79 17.17 1.46
CA GLY A 70 15.81 16.81 2.44
C GLY A 70 15.57 15.44 3.07
N GLY A 71 14.97 14.51 2.32
CA GLY A 71 14.59 13.18 2.78
C GLY A 71 13.33 13.13 3.66
N ALA A 72 12.64 14.26 3.86
CA ALA A 72 11.42 14.30 4.68
C ALA A 72 10.27 13.50 4.04
N PHE A 73 10.26 13.37 2.71
CA PHE A 73 9.27 12.59 2.00
C PHE A 73 9.87 11.93 0.77
N VAL A 74 9.65 10.62 0.63
CA VAL A 74 10.10 9.83 -0.51
C VAL A 74 8.89 9.07 -1.02
N PHE A 75 8.47 9.38 -2.25
CA PHE A 75 7.35 8.73 -2.90
C PHE A 75 7.73 8.26 -4.29
N GLY A 76 7.32 7.05 -4.61
CA GLY A 76 7.43 6.50 -5.94
C GLY A 76 6.13 5.81 -6.31
N TYR A 77 5.84 5.77 -7.61
CA TYR A 77 4.71 5.03 -8.14
C TYR A 77 5.22 3.90 -9.04
N SER A 78 4.59 2.74 -8.90
CA SER A 78 4.75 1.60 -9.80
C SER A 78 3.85 1.77 -11.01
N LYS A 79 4.19 1.12 -12.13
CA LYS A 79 3.32 1.01 -13.29
C LYS A 79 1.99 0.36 -12.86
N PRO A 80 0.84 1.06 -12.97
CA PRO A 80 -0.42 0.54 -12.44
C PRO A 80 -0.92 -0.64 -13.26
N VAL A 81 -1.62 -1.56 -12.57
CA VAL A 81 -2.40 -2.61 -13.23
C VAL A 81 -3.61 -1.95 -13.90
N PRO A 82 -3.82 -2.16 -15.22
CA PRO A 82 -4.93 -1.54 -15.91
C PRO A 82 -6.22 -2.21 -15.44
N VAL A 83 -7.12 -1.40 -14.92
CA VAL A 83 -8.48 -1.79 -14.55
C VAL A 83 -9.43 -0.89 -15.33
N ASP A 84 -10.27 -1.50 -16.17
CA ASP A 84 -11.38 -0.82 -16.82
C ASP A 84 -12.61 -0.92 -15.92
N PHE A 85 -12.85 0.15 -15.15
CA PHE A 85 -14.00 0.23 -14.25
C PHE A 85 -15.35 0.27 -15.01
N GLY A 86 -15.35 0.66 -16.30
CA GLY A 86 -16.53 0.64 -17.15
C GLY A 86 -16.92 -0.76 -17.62
N ALA A 87 -15.95 -1.68 -17.68
CA ALA A 87 -16.18 -3.08 -18.06
C ALA A 87 -16.70 -3.96 -16.89
N LEU A 88 -16.75 -3.42 -15.67
CA LEU A 88 -17.27 -4.14 -14.51
C LEU A 88 -18.80 -4.31 -14.61
N ARG A 89 -19.31 -5.46 -14.17
CA ARG A 89 -20.76 -5.75 -14.16
C ARG A 89 -21.60 -4.74 -13.35
N ASP A 90 -21.01 -4.22 -12.27
CA ASP A 90 -21.55 -3.11 -11.48
C ASP A 90 -20.40 -2.14 -11.20
N PRO A 91 -20.21 -1.11 -12.05
CA PRO A 91 -19.07 -0.19 -11.96
C PRO A 91 -18.94 0.49 -10.60
N ARG A 92 -20.06 0.68 -9.90
CA ARG A 92 -20.06 1.38 -8.61
C ARG A 92 -19.61 0.47 -7.48
N TRP A 93 -20.31 -0.64 -7.28
CA TRP A 93 -20.05 -1.51 -6.12
C TRP A 93 -18.89 -2.46 -6.35
N HIS A 94 -18.73 -3.00 -7.57
CA HIS A 94 -17.56 -3.79 -7.89
C HIS A 94 -16.31 -2.92 -8.00
N GLY A 95 -16.45 -1.70 -8.52
CA GLY A 95 -15.35 -0.73 -8.55
C GLY A 95 -14.85 -0.40 -7.14
N LEU A 96 -15.75 -0.20 -6.17
CA LEU A 96 -15.40 -0.01 -4.76
C LEU A 96 -14.61 -1.20 -4.21
N ARG A 97 -15.05 -2.44 -4.46
CA ARG A 97 -14.36 -3.65 -3.97
C ARG A 97 -12.98 -3.83 -4.62
N VAL A 98 -12.86 -3.54 -5.91
CA VAL A 98 -11.57 -3.56 -6.61
C VAL A 98 -10.64 -2.49 -6.03
N ALA A 99 -11.13 -1.28 -5.75
CA ALA A 99 -10.33 -0.23 -5.12
C ALA A 99 -9.84 -0.64 -3.72
N LEU A 100 -10.70 -1.25 -2.89
CA LEU A 100 -10.32 -1.71 -1.55
C LEU A 100 -9.33 -2.88 -1.55
N ALA A 101 -9.30 -3.69 -2.61
CA ALA A 101 -8.38 -4.83 -2.72
C ALA A 101 -6.92 -4.45 -2.48
N GLY A 102 -6.52 -3.25 -2.89
CA GLY A 102 -5.17 -2.74 -2.70
C GLY A 102 -4.81 -2.54 -1.21
N PRO A 103 -5.49 -1.61 -0.51
CA PRO A 103 -5.36 -1.41 0.93
C PRO A 103 -5.52 -2.69 1.77
N GLU A 104 -6.50 -3.54 1.44
CA GLU A 104 -6.76 -4.79 2.16
C GLU A 104 -5.60 -5.78 2.03
N SER A 105 -5.06 -5.95 0.82
CA SER A 105 -3.90 -6.82 0.59
C SER A 105 -2.67 -6.33 1.35
N ASN A 106 -2.44 -5.02 1.38
CA ASN A 106 -1.38 -4.42 2.18
C ASN A 106 -1.59 -4.67 3.68
N PHE A 107 -2.80 -4.45 4.19
CA PHE A 107 -3.09 -4.72 5.59
C PHE A 107 -2.89 -6.21 5.95
N ALA A 108 -3.34 -7.13 5.09
CA ALA A 108 -3.13 -8.56 5.26
C ALA A 108 -1.65 -8.95 5.24
N MET A 109 -0.83 -8.33 4.38
CA MET A 109 0.63 -8.52 4.40
C MET A 109 1.26 -7.97 5.68
N ALA A 110 0.82 -6.80 6.17
CA ALA A 110 1.27 -6.26 7.45
C ALA A 110 0.98 -7.23 8.61
N LEU A 111 -0.17 -7.91 8.57
CA LEU A 111 -0.51 -8.99 9.50
C LEU A 111 0.46 -10.18 9.38
N GLY A 112 0.75 -10.64 8.15
CA GLY A 112 1.74 -11.70 7.93
C GLY A 112 3.13 -11.36 8.47
N TRP A 113 3.61 -10.13 8.22
CA TRP A 113 4.88 -9.63 8.77
C TRP A 113 4.85 -9.50 10.30
N GLY A 114 3.72 -9.11 10.88
CA GLY A 114 3.52 -9.06 12.33
C GLY A 114 3.58 -10.44 12.98
N ILE A 115 2.92 -11.43 12.39
CA ILE A 115 3.00 -12.83 12.83
C ILE A 115 4.45 -13.31 12.76
N LEU A 116 5.16 -13.06 11.65
CA LEU A 116 6.58 -13.40 11.53
C LEU A 116 7.39 -12.78 12.67
N GLY A 117 7.22 -11.48 12.93
CA GLY A 117 7.91 -10.79 14.03
C GLY A 117 7.66 -11.41 15.40
N LEU A 118 6.40 -11.77 15.70
CA LEU A 118 6.05 -12.45 16.96
C LEU A 118 6.65 -13.84 17.06
N THR A 119 6.64 -14.61 15.98
CA THR A 119 7.24 -15.97 15.96
C THR A 119 8.76 -15.94 16.12
N LEU A 120 9.45 -14.97 15.51
CA LEU A 120 10.88 -14.76 15.68
C LEU A 120 11.21 -14.43 17.14
N ALA A 121 10.45 -13.53 17.75
CA ALA A 121 10.62 -13.17 19.16
C ALA A 121 10.38 -14.38 20.09
N ALA A 122 9.31 -15.16 19.85
CA ALA A 122 9.01 -16.35 20.65
C ALA A 122 10.06 -17.46 20.49
N ALA A 123 10.69 -17.57 19.31
CA ALA A 123 11.78 -18.50 19.05
C ALA A 123 13.15 -18.04 19.60
N GLY A 124 13.24 -16.86 20.22
CA GLY A 124 14.49 -16.28 20.69
C GLY A 124 15.45 -15.88 19.57
N VAL A 125 14.94 -15.69 18.34
CA VAL A 125 15.73 -15.31 17.17
C VAL A 125 15.95 -13.79 17.17
N ASP A 126 17.12 -13.35 17.62
CA ASP A 126 17.54 -11.93 17.60
C ASP A 126 18.44 -11.60 16.38
N GLU A 127 18.13 -12.20 15.24
CA GLU A 127 18.83 -11.86 13.99
C GLU A 127 18.31 -10.52 13.45
N ARG A 128 19.15 -9.48 13.50
CA ARG A 128 18.81 -8.10 13.12
C ARG A 128 18.21 -7.98 11.73
N PHE A 129 18.66 -8.82 10.80
CA PHE A 129 18.13 -8.83 9.45
C PHE A 129 16.65 -9.26 9.41
N LEU A 130 16.31 -10.36 10.08
CA LEU A 130 14.96 -10.94 10.06
C LEU A 130 13.97 -10.08 10.85
N THR A 131 14.36 -9.63 12.04
CA THR A 131 13.54 -8.74 12.88
C THR A 131 13.34 -7.38 12.20
N GLY A 132 14.40 -6.84 11.60
CA GLY A 132 14.36 -5.64 10.78
C GLY A 132 13.44 -5.77 9.57
N MET A 133 13.48 -6.91 8.87
CA MET A 133 12.64 -7.20 7.70
C MET A 133 11.16 -7.30 8.08
N ALA A 134 10.83 -7.96 9.20
CA ALA A 134 9.47 -8.02 9.71
C ALA A 134 8.94 -6.61 10.06
N ALA A 135 9.74 -5.81 10.77
CA ALA A 135 9.38 -4.43 11.12
C ALA A 135 9.28 -3.52 9.88
N ALA A 136 10.15 -3.70 8.89
CA ALA A 136 10.06 -3.00 7.61
C ALA A 136 8.80 -3.41 6.85
N GLY A 137 8.45 -4.70 6.83
CA GLY A 137 7.26 -5.20 6.16
C GLY A 137 5.96 -4.69 6.75
N ILE A 138 5.85 -4.61 8.08
CA ILE A 138 4.71 -3.93 8.72
C ILE A 138 4.66 -2.46 8.26
N ARG A 139 5.75 -1.71 8.39
CA ARG A 139 5.79 -0.27 8.09
C ARG A 139 5.46 0.04 6.64
N VAL A 140 6.07 -0.66 5.68
CA VAL A 140 5.88 -0.44 4.25
C VAL A 140 4.44 -0.75 3.86
N ASN A 141 3.90 -1.88 4.30
CA ASN A 141 2.54 -2.27 3.95
C ASN A 141 1.49 -1.34 4.58
N LEU A 142 1.66 -0.95 5.85
CA LEU A 142 0.76 0.04 6.47
C LEU A 142 0.84 1.41 5.78
N ALA A 143 2.04 1.84 5.38
CA ALA A 143 2.20 3.09 4.62
C ALA A 143 1.51 3.00 3.25
N MET A 144 1.68 1.90 2.50
CA MET A 144 1.03 1.69 1.22
C MET A 144 -0.50 1.60 1.35
N ALA A 145 -1.01 0.96 2.41
CA ALA A 145 -2.44 0.97 2.72
C ALA A 145 -2.95 2.38 3.01
N ALA A 146 -2.26 3.13 3.87
CA ALA A 146 -2.64 4.51 4.23
C ALA A 146 -2.63 5.46 3.03
N LEU A 147 -1.64 5.33 2.15
CA LEU A 147 -1.56 6.08 0.88
C LEU A 147 -2.71 5.72 -0.05
N ASN A 148 -3.00 4.43 -0.25
CA ASN A 148 -4.10 4.01 -1.10
C ASN A 148 -5.47 4.38 -0.52
N LEU A 149 -5.60 4.66 0.78
CA LEU A 149 -6.84 5.13 1.40
C LEU A 149 -7.07 6.63 1.29
N ILE A 150 -6.14 7.41 0.73
CA ILE A 150 -6.31 8.86 0.54
C ILE A 150 -7.58 9.12 -0.31
N PRO A 151 -8.51 9.98 0.14
CA PRO A 151 -9.77 10.28 -0.54
C PRO A 151 -9.60 11.25 -1.72
N VAL A 152 -8.58 11.02 -2.56
CA VAL A 152 -8.23 11.87 -3.70
C VAL A 152 -8.02 10.98 -4.93
N PRO A 153 -8.86 11.08 -5.97
CA PRO A 153 -8.61 10.42 -7.25
C PRO A 153 -7.27 10.91 -7.83
N PRO A 154 -6.45 10.06 -8.47
CA PRO A 154 -6.76 8.71 -8.96
C PRO A 154 -6.56 7.57 -7.93
N LEU A 155 -6.21 7.88 -6.69
CA LEU A 155 -5.92 6.87 -5.65
C LEU A 155 -7.18 6.06 -5.30
N ASP A 156 -6.97 4.85 -4.76
CA ASP A 156 -8.05 3.90 -4.48
C ASP A 156 -9.10 4.49 -3.52
N GLY A 157 -8.71 5.24 -2.49
CA GLY A 157 -9.59 5.90 -1.54
C GLY A 157 -10.48 6.98 -2.18
N GLY A 158 -9.98 7.65 -3.22
CA GLY A 158 -10.79 8.52 -4.07
C GLY A 158 -11.87 7.74 -4.81
N ARG A 159 -11.56 6.56 -5.36
CA ARG A 159 -12.54 5.70 -6.03
C ARG A 159 -13.57 5.13 -5.06
N VAL A 160 -13.15 4.76 -3.86
CA VAL A 160 -14.05 4.35 -2.76
C VAL A 160 -15.00 5.48 -2.41
N LEU A 161 -14.48 6.70 -2.22
CA LEU A 161 -15.31 7.87 -1.94
C LEU A 161 -16.29 8.14 -3.10
N ALA A 162 -15.83 8.07 -4.35
CA ALA A 162 -16.67 8.25 -5.54
C ALA A 162 -17.84 7.26 -5.59
N ALA A 163 -17.61 6.00 -5.22
CA ALA A 163 -18.65 4.97 -5.16
C ALA A 163 -19.64 5.20 -4.01
N LEU A 164 -19.20 5.75 -2.88
CA LEU A 164 -20.06 6.07 -1.74
C LEU A 164 -20.89 7.35 -1.95
N LEU A 165 -20.41 8.28 -2.78
CA LEU A 165 -21.13 9.52 -3.10
C LEU A 165 -22.49 9.27 -3.79
N PRO A 166 -23.46 10.19 -3.64
CA PRO A 166 -24.68 10.18 -4.44
C PRO A 166 -24.38 10.19 -5.94
N GLN A 167 -25.22 9.51 -6.73
CA GLN A 167 -25.02 9.37 -8.19
C GLN A 167 -24.85 10.71 -8.93
N ARG A 168 -25.39 11.80 -8.38
CA ARG A 168 -25.25 13.16 -8.93
C ARG A 168 -23.87 13.77 -8.72
N LEU A 169 -23.18 13.40 -7.62
CA LEU A 169 -21.87 13.96 -7.25
C LEU A 169 -20.71 13.12 -7.78
N ALA A 170 -20.90 11.81 -7.99
CA ALA A 170 -19.85 10.92 -8.47
C ALA A 170 -19.18 11.40 -9.79
N PRO A 171 -19.92 11.85 -10.83
CA PRO A 171 -19.31 12.35 -12.05
C PRO A 171 -18.57 13.68 -11.86
N VAL A 172 -19.02 14.52 -10.93
CA VAL A 172 -18.36 15.80 -10.61
C VAL A 172 -17.04 15.53 -9.90
N PHE A 173 -17.05 14.61 -8.93
CA PHE A 173 -15.86 14.20 -8.20
C PHE A 173 -14.85 13.49 -9.12
N ALA A 174 -15.29 12.68 -10.08
CA ALA A 174 -14.42 12.05 -11.07
C ALA A 174 -13.63 13.07 -11.91
N ARG A 175 -14.14 14.28 -12.14
CA ARG A 175 -13.38 15.34 -12.85
C ARG A 175 -12.16 15.82 -12.07
N VAL A 176 -12.08 15.59 -10.77
CA VAL A 176 -10.92 15.94 -9.94
C VAL A 176 -9.73 15.02 -10.24
N GLU A 177 -9.97 13.83 -10.81
CA GLU A 177 -8.93 12.85 -11.13
C GLU A 177 -7.81 13.42 -12.01
N GLN A 178 -8.13 14.29 -12.97
CA GLN A 178 -7.14 14.95 -13.82
C GLN A 178 -6.16 15.86 -13.04
N TYR A 179 -6.60 16.38 -11.90
CA TYR A 179 -5.78 17.22 -11.01
C TYR A 179 -5.15 16.44 -9.86
N GLY A 180 -5.46 15.14 -9.74
CA GLY A 180 -5.09 14.30 -8.61
C GLY A 180 -3.59 14.30 -8.31
N PHE A 181 -2.75 14.21 -9.35
CA PHE A 181 -1.30 14.28 -9.19
C PHE A 181 -0.86 15.61 -8.56
N TYR A 182 -1.38 16.74 -9.03
CA TYR A 182 -1.04 18.06 -8.51
C TYR A 182 -1.55 18.26 -7.07
N ILE A 183 -2.75 17.76 -6.77
CA ILE A 183 -3.31 17.80 -5.41
C ILE A 183 -2.42 17.01 -4.45
N VAL A 184 -2.07 15.77 -4.80
CA VAL A 184 -1.18 14.93 -3.97
C VAL A 184 0.17 15.60 -3.79
N MET A 185 0.76 16.16 -4.86
CA MET A 185 2.04 16.87 -4.78
C MET A 185 1.96 18.10 -3.86
N ALA A 186 0.91 18.91 -3.95
CA ALA A 186 0.71 20.06 -3.08
C ALA A 186 0.56 19.64 -1.60
N LEU A 187 -0.17 18.55 -1.33
CA LEU A 187 -0.33 18.02 0.03
C LEU A 187 0.99 17.47 0.60
N ILE A 188 1.85 16.91 -0.25
CA ILE A 188 3.20 16.46 0.12
C ILE A 188 4.07 17.64 0.49
N LEU A 189 4.17 18.63 -0.41
CA LEU A 189 5.06 19.79 -0.25
C LEU A 189 4.67 20.66 0.96
N THR A 190 3.38 20.74 1.26
CA THR A 190 2.86 21.45 2.45
C THR A 190 3.00 20.63 3.73
N GLY A 191 3.40 19.35 3.66
CA GLY A 191 3.49 18.45 4.80
C GLY A 191 2.13 17.98 5.35
N VAL A 192 1.02 18.50 4.81
CA VAL A 192 -0.35 18.14 5.21
C VAL A 192 -0.59 16.65 5.00
N LEU A 193 -0.13 16.09 3.87
CA LEU A 193 -0.31 14.66 3.61
C LEU A 193 0.33 13.81 4.71
N THR A 194 1.57 14.13 5.07
CA THR A 194 2.33 13.35 6.05
C THR A 194 1.74 13.53 7.46
N GLN A 195 1.47 14.77 7.87
CA GLN A 195 1.08 15.08 9.25
C GLN A 195 -0.40 14.83 9.53
N VAL A 196 -1.28 15.21 8.61
CA VAL A 196 -2.74 15.17 8.81
C VAL A 196 -3.33 13.85 8.33
N TRP A 197 -2.73 13.20 7.33
CA TRP A 197 -3.27 11.94 6.78
C TRP A 197 -2.44 10.72 7.17
N MET A 198 -1.19 10.64 6.70
CA MET A 198 -0.39 9.42 6.82
C MET A 198 -0.16 9.01 8.28
N ARG A 199 0.29 9.93 9.15
CA ARG A 199 0.53 9.62 10.56
C ARG A 199 -0.70 9.08 11.30
N PRO A 200 -1.87 9.76 11.30
CA PRO A 200 -3.03 9.24 12.03
C PRO A 200 -3.59 7.97 11.40
N VAL A 201 -3.63 7.85 10.08
CA VAL A 201 -4.12 6.63 9.41
C VAL A 201 -3.20 5.45 9.68
N MET A 202 -1.88 5.62 9.58
CA MET A 202 -0.94 4.57 9.94
C MET A 202 -1.02 4.19 11.41
N ALA A 203 -1.17 5.16 12.32
CA ALA A 203 -1.35 4.89 13.75
C ALA A 203 -2.64 4.09 14.02
N LEU A 204 -3.73 4.46 13.35
CA LEU A 204 -5.00 3.73 13.43
C LEU A 204 -4.83 2.29 12.91
N LEU A 205 -4.26 2.11 11.71
CA LEU A 205 -4.03 0.78 11.14
C LEU A 205 -3.09 -0.06 12.01
N ALA A 206 -2.04 0.55 12.57
CA ALA A 206 -1.12 -0.13 13.49
C ALA A 206 -1.84 -0.55 14.79
N LYS A 207 -2.73 0.28 15.32
CA LYS A 207 -3.55 -0.06 16.50
C LYS A 207 -4.49 -1.22 16.20
N VAL A 208 -5.16 -1.21 15.05
CA VAL A 208 -6.02 -2.33 14.61
C VAL A 208 -5.19 -3.60 14.43
N LEU A 209 -4.03 -3.49 13.79
CA LEU A 209 -3.10 -4.61 13.62
C LEU A 209 -2.68 -5.21 14.96
N MET A 210 -2.28 -4.37 15.93
CA MET A 210 -1.92 -4.83 17.28
C MET A 210 -3.11 -5.46 18.01
N MET A 211 -4.32 -4.93 17.85
CA MET A 211 -5.52 -5.53 18.43
C MET A 211 -5.78 -6.93 17.88
N VAL A 212 -5.51 -7.17 16.58
CA VAL A 212 -5.63 -8.49 15.96
C VAL A 212 -4.50 -9.43 16.42
N LEU A 213 -3.29 -8.91 16.61
CA LEU A 213 -2.12 -9.69 17.00
C LEU A 213 -2.00 -9.97 18.51
N SER A 214 -2.66 -9.18 19.37
CA SER A 214 -2.51 -9.29 20.82
C SER A 214 -2.90 -10.65 21.41
N PRO A 215 -3.92 -11.38 20.92
CA PRO A 215 -4.21 -12.72 21.43
C PRO A 215 -3.08 -13.70 21.12
N LEU A 216 -2.49 -13.60 19.93
CA LEU A 216 -1.35 -14.42 19.52
C LEU A 216 -0.11 -14.08 20.35
N GLN A 217 0.16 -12.79 20.57
CA GLN A 217 1.25 -12.34 21.42
C GLN A 217 1.11 -12.87 22.85
N ALA A 218 -0.09 -12.79 23.44
CA ALA A 218 -0.35 -13.29 24.78
C ALA A 218 -0.17 -14.82 24.88
N ALA A 219 -0.65 -15.56 23.87
CA ALA A 219 -0.46 -17.00 23.80
C ALA A 219 1.04 -17.36 23.73
N LEU A 220 1.80 -16.72 22.85
CA LEU A 220 3.24 -16.98 22.72
C LEU A 220 4.02 -16.60 23.97
N SER A 221 3.69 -15.50 24.66
CA SER A 221 4.38 -15.11 25.89
C SER A 221 4.20 -16.13 27.02
N TRP A 222 3.05 -16.82 27.06
CA TRP A 222 2.80 -17.88 28.04
C TRP A 222 3.62 -19.16 27.78
N PHE A 223 3.96 -19.45 26.52
CA PHE A 223 4.80 -20.60 26.18
C PHE A 223 6.30 -20.37 26.42
N VAL A 224 6.74 -19.11 26.45
CA VAL A 224 8.16 -18.74 26.59
C VAL A 224 8.53 -18.45 28.06
N SER A 225 7.54 -18.23 28.93
CA SER A 225 7.70 -18.09 30.40
C SER A 225 7.73 -19.43 31.13
#